data_AF-V5I5B6-F1
#
_entry.id   AF-V5I5B6-F1
#
_cell.length_a   1.000
_cell.length_b   1.000
_cell.length_c   1.000
_cell.angle_alpha   90.00
_cell.angle_beta   90.00
_cell.angle_gamma   90.00
#
_symmetry.space_group_name_H-M   'P 1'
#
loop_
_entity.id
_entity.type
_entity.pdbx_description
1 polymer ?
#
loop_
_entity_poly.entity_id
_entity_poly.type
_entity_poly.pdbx_seq_one_letter_code
_entity_poly.pdbx_strand_id
1 'polypeptide(L)'
;GISMELVETRGEVHHFTFEHSKAYQAIQFQFLDAVETFNPDNIVALLNIHPLHVDSLIQFSDVCKMGEDLQMAAELIERALYCLESCFHPLFNVTQGTGRLDYRRPENRSLFLALFKHLHFVGQRGCPRTALEFCKLLLGLDPENDPLCATLMLDYFALRADQYQYLVRLYHEWEPSRNLSQLPNFAFSVPLALFQLARAQRDHQGGATGAHADRHAGTPVSEEDADRMLQDSLIMFPGVLTPLLDKCGIQPDAEVSKHHFFGLAAQAQQSPALSQLVSLFVGRHFGLWKEPEVLAWLERNVRVVLQRVDRGDPLVADSEAKRKRRYQGATPRNISRHILLSNIKEANLTLPQDLANAPIFGFDPLPPVDNIVSYTRPPRTVQVTDQSMVSAFFRSLLPSFNLPREVVGIAVDDRLVPGNDDGDLQHEDVGGAAGAANDGAPHVVDAGDLRRSVTSLLEAMRDLLNNIHLPSDAPNDGDMDSDDEHED
;
A
#
# COMPACT_ATOMS: atom_id res chain seq x y z
N GLY A 1 -11.54 -7.00 -24.74
CA GLY A 1 -10.95 -5.65 -24.59
C GLY A 1 -9.59 -5.77 -23.95
N ILE A 2 -9.59 -6.40 -22.77
CA ILE A 2 -8.41 -6.98 -22.13
C ILE A 2 -8.43 -8.51 -22.38
N SER A 3 -7.28 -9.16 -22.37
CA SER A 3 -7.10 -10.62 -22.34
C SER A 3 -5.87 -10.98 -21.52
N MET A 4 -5.78 -12.22 -21.03
CA MET A 4 -4.57 -12.74 -20.38
C MET A 4 -3.90 -13.80 -21.25
N GLU A 5 -2.60 -13.66 -21.47
CA GLU A 5 -1.77 -14.59 -22.23
C GLU A 5 -0.77 -15.33 -21.34
N LEU A 6 -0.51 -16.60 -21.67
CA LEU A 6 0.58 -17.39 -21.08
C LEU A 6 1.88 -17.06 -21.80
N VAL A 7 2.83 -16.46 -21.08
CA VAL A 7 4.14 -16.06 -21.63
C VAL A 7 5.11 -17.24 -21.64
N GLU A 8 5.24 -17.92 -20.51
CA GLU A 8 6.13 -19.07 -20.37
C GLU A 8 5.70 -20.00 -19.22
N THR A 9 6.16 -21.24 -19.26
CA THR A 9 6.01 -22.20 -18.15
C THR A 9 7.38 -22.70 -17.73
N ARG A 10 7.70 -22.58 -16.44
CA ARG A 10 8.95 -23.00 -15.82
C ARG A 10 8.66 -24.00 -14.71
N GLY A 11 8.75 -25.29 -15.04
CA GLY A 11 8.34 -26.35 -14.12
C GLY A 11 6.84 -26.27 -13.82
N GLU A 12 6.49 -26.18 -12.54
CA GLU A 12 5.09 -26.02 -12.08
C GLU A 12 4.63 -24.55 -12.05
N VAL A 13 5.50 -23.60 -12.39
CA VAL A 13 5.20 -22.16 -12.35
C VAL A 13 4.86 -21.65 -13.75
N HIS A 14 3.76 -20.91 -13.86
CA HIS A 14 3.26 -20.35 -15.11
C HIS A 14 3.32 -18.83 -15.06
N HIS A 15 3.96 -18.20 -16.04
CA HIS A 15 4.07 -16.75 -16.15
C HIS A 15 3.05 -16.22 -17.14
N PHE A 16 2.27 -15.22 -16.74
CA PHE A 16 1.22 -14.62 -17.54
C PHE A 16 1.44 -13.12 -17.74
N THR A 17 0.69 -12.55 -18.67
CA THR A 17 0.58 -11.10 -18.84
C THR A 17 -0.83 -10.73 -19.28
N PHE A 18 -1.32 -9.59 -18.81
CA PHE A 18 -2.48 -8.95 -19.42
C PHE A 18 -2.07 -8.26 -20.72
N GLU A 19 -2.98 -8.26 -21.67
CA GLU A 19 -2.85 -7.57 -22.95
C GLU A 19 -4.07 -6.69 -23.21
N HIS A 20 -3.80 -5.49 -23.72
CA HIS A 20 -4.83 -4.55 -24.13
C HIS A 20 -5.00 -4.59 -25.65
N SER A 21 -6.21 -4.91 -26.11
CA SER A 21 -6.57 -4.76 -27.53
C SER A 21 -6.44 -3.30 -27.98
N LYS A 22 -6.28 -3.05 -29.29
CA LYS A 22 -6.19 -1.68 -29.84
C LYS A 22 -7.38 -0.80 -29.47
N ALA A 23 -8.58 -1.37 -29.39
CA ALA A 23 -9.76 -0.65 -28.93
C ALA A 23 -9.64 -0.24 -27.46
N TYR A 24 -9.15 -1.13 -26.59
CA TYR A 24 -8.92 -0.80 -25.18
C TYR A 24 -7.78 0.22 -25.00
N GLN A 25 -6.70 0.10 -25.78
CA GLN A 25 -5.61 1.10 -25.79
C GLN A 25 -6.13 2.51 -26.11
N ALA A 26 -7.06 2.64 -27.06
CA ALA A 26 -7.67 3.94 -27.39
C ALA A 26 -8.45 4.55 -26.20
N ILE A 27 -9.17 3.71 -25.44
CA ILE A 27 -9.87 4.14 -24.22
C ILE A 27 -8.86 4.49 -23.12
N GLN A 28 -7.80 3.69 -22.96
CA GLN A 28 -6.72 3.98 -22.01
C GLN A 28 -6.10 5.35 -22.29
N PHE A 29 -5.89 5.73 -23.55
CA PHE A 29 -5.37 7.07 -23.86
C PHE A 29 -6.32 8.18 -23.45
N GLN A 30 -7.64 8.01 -23.67
CA GLN A 30 -8.66 8.95 -23.20
C GLN A 30 -8.70 9.04 -21.66
N PHE A 31 -8.49 7.92 -20.97
CA PHE A 31 -8.36 7.89 -19.52
C PHE A 31 -7.14 8.69 -19.06
N LEU A 32 -5.97 8.47 -19.66
CA LEU A 32 -4.77 9.24 -19.32
C LEU A 32 -4.98 10.73 -19.59
N ASP A 33 -5.66 11.07 -20.69
CA ASP A 33 -6.09 12.43 -20.98
C ASP A 33 -6.94 13.02 -19.84
N ALA A 34 -7.94 12.27 -19.37
CA ALA A 34 -8.86 12.69 -18.32
C ALA A 34 -8.17 12.85 -16.95
N VAL A 35 -7.28 11.92 -16.57
CA VAL A 35 -6.60 11.97 -15.26
C VAL A 35 -5.64 13.15 -15.17
N GLU A 36 -4.95 13.48 -16.27
CA GLU A 36 -4.05 14.62 -16.34
C GLU A 36 -4.77 15.97 -16.19
N THR A 37 -6.10 16.04 -16.37
CA THR A 37 -6.85 17.28 -16.13
C THR A 37 -7.15 17.53 -14.65
N PHE A 38 -6.90 16.56 -13.77
CA PHE A 38 -7.27 16.61 -12.34
C PHE A 38 -8.76 16.92 -12.09
N ASN A 39 -9.64 16.63 -13.07
CA ASN A 39 -11.09 16.81 -12.92
C ASN A 39 -11.76 15.44 -12.85
N PRO A 40 -12.37 15.05 -11.70
CA PRO A 40 -13.06 13.78 -11.57
C PRO A 40 -14.23 13.61 -12.55
N ASP A 41 -14.86 14.70 -13.01
CA ASP A 41 -15.96 14.67 -13.97
C ASP A 41 -15.56 13.99 -15.29
N ASN A 42 -14.31 14.18 -15.73
CA ASN A 42 -13.81 13.59 -16.96
C ASN A 42 -13.67 12.06 -16.82
N ILE A 43 -13.32 11.59 -15.63
CA ILE A 43 -13.24 10.15 -15.34
C ILE A 43 -14.64 9.56 -15.27
N VAL A 44 -15.60 10.27 -14.65
CA VAL A 44 -17.01 9.86 -14.61
C VAL A 44 -17.62 9.80 -16.01
N ALA A 45 -17.38 10.83 -16.83
CA ALA A 45 -17.85 10.86 -18.21
C ALA A 45 -17.31 9.65 -19.01
N LEU A 46 -16.04 9.30 -18.80
CA LEU A 46 -15.44 8.12 -19.41
C LEU A 46 -16.08 6.82 -18.89
N LEU A 47 -16.31 6.69 -17.57
CA LEU A 47 -16.96 5.52 -16.98
C LEU A 47 -18.41 5.33 -17.42
N ASN A 48 -19.14 6.42 -17.67
CA ASN A 48 -20.50 6.36 -18.21
C ASN A 48 -20.54 5.76 -19.63
N ILE A 49 -19.48 5.97 -20.42
CA ILE A 49 -19.35 5.42 -21.78
C ILE A 49 -18.70 4.02 -21.75
N HIS A 50 -17.72 3.82 -20.86
CA HIS A 50 -16.89 2.63 -20.73
C HIS A 50 -16.87 2.12 -19.28
N PRO A 51 -17.98 1.52 -18.80
CA PRO A 51 -18.18 1.18 -17.38
C PRO A 51 -17.29 0.05 -16.84
N LEU A 52 -16.50 -0.59 -17.71
CA LEU A 52 -15.59 -1.69 -17.40
C LEU A 52 -14.11 -1.32 -17.64
N HIS A 53 -13.79 -0.02 -17.84
CA HIS A 53 -12.40 0.40 -17.95
C HIS A 53 -11.70 0.35 -16.59
N VAL A 54 -10.76 -0.59 -16.43
CA VAL A 54 -10.20 -0.99 -15.12
C VAL A 54 -9.49 0.17 -14.42
N ASP A 55 -8.60 0.88 -15.11
CA ASP A 55 -7.83 1.94 -14.46
C ASP A 55 -8.70 3.15 -14.09
N SER A 56 -9.78 3.40 -14.84
CA SER A 56 -10.78 4.41 -14.46
C SER A 56 -11.52 4.02 -13.19
N LEU A 57 -11.93 2.75 -13.06
CA LEU A 57 -12.57 2.25 -11.84
C LEU A 57 -11.62 2.38 -10.63
N ILE A 58 -10.35 2.01 -10.79
CA ILE A 58 -9.34 2.11 -9.74
C ILE A 58 -9.08 3.56 -9.33
N GLN A 59 -8.89 4.46 -10.30
CA GLN A 59 -8.64 5.87 -10.01
C GLN A 59 -9.86 6.55 -9.39
N PHE A 60 -11.05 6.23 -9.87
CA PHE A 60 -12.29 6.81 -9.36
C PHE A 60 -12.65 6.26 -7.97
N SER A 61 -12.29 5.02 -7.65
CA SER A 61 -12.39 4.49 -6.28
C SER A 61 -11.65 5.36 -5.26
N ASP A 62 -10.46 5.88 -5.61
CA ASP A 62 -9.73 6.79 -4.73
C ASP A 62 -10.44 8.16 -4.58
N VAL A 63 -11.09 8.64 -5.64
CA VAL A 63 -11.93 9.85 -5.59
C VAL A 63 -13.11 9.62 -4.64
N CYS A 64 -13.85 8.52 -4.76
CA CYS A 64 -14.94 8.16 -3.85
C CYS A 64 -14.45 8.06 -2.39
N LYS A 65 -13.29 7.42 -2.17
CA LYS A 65 -12.68 7.30 -0.85
C LYS A 65 -12.32 8.66 -0.24
N MET A 66 -11.83 9.61 -1.03
CA MET A 66 -11.58 10.99 -0.59
C MET A 66 -12.89 11.72 -0.24
N GLY A 67 -13.97 11.43 -0.97
CA GLY A 67 -15.32 11.92 -0.69
C GLY A 67 -16.05 11.19 0.45
N GLU A 68 -15.34 10.33 1.20
CA GLU A 68 -15.88 9.50 2.30
C GLU A 68 -16.97 8.49 1.88
N ASP A 69 -17.18 8.27 0.59
CA ASP A 69 -18.06 7.23 0.06
C ASP A 69 -17.29 5.91 -0.10
N LEU A 70 -17.07 5.26 1.04
CA LEU A 70 -16.34 3.99 1.12
C LEU A 70 -17.09 2.83 0.47
N GLN A 71 -18.42 2.90 0.40
CA GLN A 71 -19.23 1.86 -0.21
C GLN A 71 -19.03 1.86 -1.73
N MET A 72 -19.24 2.99 -2.39
CA MET A 72 -19.00 3.13 -3.83
C MET A 72 -17.54 2.84 -4.17
N ALA A 73 -16.60 3.31 -3.34
CA ALA A 73 -15.18 3.05 -3.53
C ALA A 73 -14.87 1.53 -3.55
N ALA A 74 -15.49 0.75 -2.66
CA ALA A 74 -15.33 -0.70 -2.63
C ALA A 74 -15.98 -1.38 -3.84
N GLU A 75 -17.21 -1.00 -4.21
CA GLU A 75 -17.93 -1.53 -5.37
C GLU A 75 -17.17 -1.32 -6.68
N LEU A 76 -16.53 -0.15 -6.87
CA LEU A 76 -15.69 0.14 -8.03
C LEU A 76 -14.48 -0.80 -8.12
N ILE A 77 -13.84 -1.13 -7.00
CA ILE A 77 -12.73 -2.08 -6.97
C ILE A 77 -13.20 -3.51 -7.20
N GLU A 78 -14.35 -3.90 -6.66
CA GLU A 78 -14.96 -5.20 -6.93
C GLU A 78 -15.29 -5.36 -8.42
N ARG A 79 -15.82 -4.31 -9.07
CA ARG A 79 -16.02 -4.28 -10.53
C ARG A 79 -14.72 -4.37 -11.32
N ALA A 80 -13.66 -3.69 -10.86
CA ALA A 80 -12.34 -3.78 -11.48
C ALA A 80 -11.79 -5.22 -11.41
N LEU A 81 -11.90 -5.87 -10.26
CA LEU A 81 -11.52 -7.27 -10.09
C LEU A 81 -12.36 -8.20 -10.95
N TYR A 82 -13.67 -8.03 -10.99
CA TYR A 82 -14.57 -8.81 -11.85
C TYR A 82 -14.15 -8.73 -13.33
N CYS A 83 -13.84 -7.53 -13.82
CA CYS A 83 -13.38 -7.35 -15.19
C CYS A 83 -12.07 -8.12 -15.46
N LEU A 84 -11.10 -8.03 -14.55
CA LEU A 84 -9.81 -8.73 -14.68
C LEU A 84 -9.97 -10.25 -14.57
N GLU A 85 -10.78 -10.73 -13.63
CA GLU A 85 -11.07 -12.16 -13.42
C GLU A 85 -11.73 -12.80 -14.63
N SER A 86 -12.69 -12.09 -15.25
CA SER A 86 -13.35 -12.55 -16.48
C SER A 86 -12.40 -12.74 -17.66
N CYS A 87 -11.20 -12.16 -17.58
CA CYS A 87 -10.16 -12.22 -18.61
C CYS A 87 -9.05 -13.25 -18.30
N PHE A 88 -9.13 -13.98 -17.18
CA PHE A 88 -8.08 -14.91 -16.78
C PHE A 88 -7.89 -16.03 -17.81
N HIS A 89 -6.63 -16.37 -18.08
CA HIS A 89 -6.29 -17.52 -18.90
C HIS A 89 -6.77 -18.80 -18.18
N PRO A 90 -7.27 -19.84 -18.87
CA PRO A 90 -7.78 -21.05 -18.21
C PRO A 90 -6.78 -21.78 -17.30
N LEU A 91 -5.47 -21.59 -17.55
CA LEU A 91 -4.38 -22.13 -16.71
C LEU A 91 -4.00 -21.23 -15.52
N PHE A 92 -4.49 -20.00 -15.47
CA PHE A 92 -4.24 -19.09 -14.36
C PHE A 92 -5.19 -19.41 -13.21
N ASN A 93 -4.75 -20.27 -12.30
CA ASN A 93 -5.50 -20.63 -11.11
C ASN A 93 -4.95 -19.92 -9.87
N VAL A 94 -5.70 -18.94 -9.36
CA VAL A 94 -5.35 -18.17 -8.16
C VAL A 94 -5.22 -19.02 -6.89
N THR A 95 -5.89 -20.17 -6.82
CA THR A 95 -5.87 -21.06 -5.64
C THR A 95 -4.63 -21.94 -5.56
N GLN A 96 -3.95 -22.18 -6.69
CA GLN A 96 -2.77 -23.04 -6.75
C GLN A 96 -1.48 -22.30 -6.43
N GLY A 97 -1.47 -20.97 -6.53
CA GLY A 97 -0.26 -20.17 -6.27
C GLY A 97 0.88 -20.44 -7.25
N THR A 98 0.59 -20.96 -8.44
CA THR A 98 1.55 -21.26 -9.52
C THR A 98 1.62 -20.17 -10.59
N GLY A 99 0.63 -19.28 -10.65
CA GLY A 99 0.61 -18.14 -11.57
C GLY A 99 1.52 -16.99 -11.12
N ARG A 100 2.28 -16.43 -12.06
CA ARG A 100 3.15 -15.26 -11.84
C ARG A 100 2.81 -14.14 -12.81
N LEU A 101 2.92 -12.91 -12.33
CA LEU A 101 2.74 -11.69 -13.12
C LEU A 101 3.90 -10.75 -12.85
N ASP A 102 4.41 -10.13 -13.91
CA ASP A 102 5.50 -9.16 -13.80
C ASP A 102 4.92 -7.76 -13.57
N TYR A 103 5.17 -7.18 -12.38
CA TYR A 103 4.69 -5.85 -12.01
C TYR A 103 5.33 -4.71 -12.83
N ARG A 104 6.44 -4.98 -13.54
CA ARG A 104 7.07 -4.00 -14.43
C ARG A 104 6.20 -3.70 -15.64
N ARG A 105 5.25 -4.56 -16.01
CA ARG A 105 4.28 -4.30 -17.08
C ARG A 105 3.08 -3.51 -16.54
N PRO A 106 2.75 -2.32 -17.09
CA PRO A 106 1.61 -1.52 -16.65
C PRO A 106 0.29 -2.30 -16.64
N GLU A 107 0.05 -3.15 -17.64
CA GLU A 107 -1.16 -3.95 -17.81
C GLU A 107 -1.38 -4.92 -16.64
N ASN A 108 -0.30 -5.43 -16.05
CA ASN A 108 -0.39 -6.32 -14.91
C ASN A 108 -0.68 -5.58 -13.60
N ARG A 109 -0.24 -4.31 -13.47
CA ARG A 109 -0.33 -3.56 -12.21
C ARG A 109 -1.76 -3.39 -11.73
N SER A 110 -2.71 -3.23 -12.65
CA SER A 110 -4.11 -3.04 -12.32
C SER A 110 -4.65 -4.18 -11.44
N LEU A 111 -4.22 -5.44 -11.67
CA LEU A 111 -4.60 -6.56 -10.80
C LEU A 111 -3.96 -6.45 -9.41
N PHE A 112 -2.66 -6.14 -9.32
CA PHE A 112 -2.00 -5.98 -8.01
C PHE A 112 -2.65 -4.86 -7.19
N LEU A 113 -2.95 -3.73 -7.82
CA LEU A 113 -3.55 -2.57 -7.17
C LEU A 113 -5.00 -2.83 -6.77
N ALA A 114 -5.80 -3.46 -7.64
CA ALA A 114 -7.17 -3.84 -7.32
C ALA A 114 -7.20 -4.84 -6.15
N LEU A 115 -6.34 -5.87 -6.15
CA LEU A 115 -6.22 -6.83 -5.04
C LEU A 115 -5.79 -6.15 -3.74
N PHE A 116 -4.79 -5.25 -3.79
CA PHE A 116 -4.34 -4.51 -2.61
C PHE A 116 -5.45 -3.65 -2.01
N LYS A 117 -6.19 -2.91 -2.85
CA LYS A 117 -7.29 -2.06 -2.40
C LYS A 117 -8.46 -2.88 -1.87
N HIS A 118 -8.83 -3.96 -2.56
CA HIS A 118 -9.90 -4.87 -2.11
C HIS A 118 -9.58 -5.49 -0.75
N LEU A 119 -8.34 -5.97 -0.58
CA LEU A 119 -7.83 -6.47 0.70
C LEU A 119 -8.00 -5.46 1.82
N HIS A 120 -7.73 -4.18 1.56
CA HIS A 120 -7.90 -3.12 2.56
C HIS A 120 -9.38 -2.92 2.93
N PHE A 121 -10.29 -2.88 1.94
CA PHE A 121 -11.73 -2.75 2.19
C PHE A 121 -12.28 -3.95 2.98
N VAL A 122 -11.93 -5.17 2.60
CA VAL A 122 -12.32 -6.40 3.31
C VAL A 122 -11.76 -6.42 4.73
N GLY A 123 -10.52 -5.98 4.92
CA GLY A 123 -9.89 -5.84 6.24
C GLY A 123 -10.62 -4.83 7.15
N GLN A 124 -11.06 -3.70 6.60
CA GLN A 124 -11.83 -2.68 7.32
C GLN A 124 -13.25 -3.14 7.68
N ARG A 125 -13.86 -4.02 6.87
CA ARG A 125 -15.17 -4.63 7.14
C ARG A 125 -15.13 -5.74 8.21
N GLY A 126 -13.97 -5.98 8.83
CA GLY A 126 -13.84 -6.96 9.90
C GLY A 126 -13.69 -8.40 9.41
N CYS A 127 -13.22 -8.61 8.18
CA CYS A 127 -12.95 -9.94 7.61
C CYS A 127 -11.43 -10.20 7.49
N PRO A 128 -10.68 -10.26 8.62
CA PRO A 128 -9.22 -10.36 8.58
C PRO A 128 -8.72 -11.69 7.99
N ARG A 129 -9.49 -12.77 8.13
CA ARG A 129 -9.17 -14.06 7.51
C ARG A 129 -9.17 -13.97 5.98
N THR A 130 -10.21 -13.37 5.41
CA THR A 130 -10.29 -13.15 3.96
C THR A 130 -9.19 -12.21 3.48
N ALA A 131 -8.95 -11.11 4.20
CA ALA A 131 -7.86 -10.20 3.89
C ALA A 131 -6.48 -10.89 3.93
N LEU A 132 -6.26 -11.83 4.87
CA LEU A 132 -5.05 -12.64 4.92
C LEU A 132 -4.86 -13.50 3.66
N GLU A 133 -5.92 -14.12 3.14
CA GLU A 133 -5.84 -14.92 1.91
C GLU A 133 -5.53 -14.04 0.68
N PHE A 134 -6.13 -12.84 0.59
CA PHE A 134 -5.74 -11.87 -0.44
C PHE A 134 -4.29 -11.40 -0.30
N CYS A 135 -3.77 -11.27 0.92
CA CYS A 135 -2.37 -10.95 1.21
C CYS A 135 -1.44 -12.01 0.59
N LYS A 136 -1.79 -13.29 0.81
CA LYS A 136 -1.05 -14.43 0.25
C LYS A 136 -1.17 -14.49 -1.27
N LEU A 137 -2.35 -14.25 -1.82
CA LEU A 137 -2.57 -14.20 -3.27
C LEU A 137 -1.71 -13.12 -3.91
N LEU A 138 -1.74 -11.89 -3.37
CA LEU A 138 -0.94 -10.76 -3.87
C LEU A 138 0.55 -11.08 -3.84
N LEU A 139 1.03 -11.67 -2.75
CA LEU A 139 2.43 -12.10 -2.62
C LEU A 139 2.76 -13.27 -3.56
N GLY A 140 1.80 -14.14 -3.86
CA GLY A 140 1.95 -15.27 -4.78
C GLY A 140 2.13 -14.85 -6.24
N LEU A 141 1.66 -13.67 -6.64
CA LEU A 141 1.82 -13.15 -8.02
C LEU A 141 3.28 -12.83 -8.35
N ASP A 142 4.02 -12.27 -7.39
CA ASP A 142 5.45 -11.98 -7.51
C ASP A 142 6.14 -12.14 -6.14
N PRO A 143 6.43 -13.39 -5.72
CA PRO A 143 6.94 -13.68 -4.39
C PRO A 143 8.35 -13.13 -4.18
N GLU A 144 9.17 -13.06 -5.25
CA GLU A 144 10.57 -12.65 -5.15
C GLU A 144 10.71 -11.15 -4.97
N ASN A 145 10.02 -10.34 -5.78
CA ASN A 145 10.18 -8.88 -5.74
C ASN A 145 9.23 -8.21 -4.74
N ASP A 146 8.09 -8.84 -4.42
CA ASP A 146 7.03 -8.30 -3.56
C ASP A 146 6.78 -6.80 -3.84
N PRO A 147 6.28 -6.47 -5.04
CA PRO A 147 6.26 -5.09 -5.55
C PRO A 147 5.36 -4.16 -4.75
N LEU A 148 4.35 -4.69 -4.06
CA LEU A 148 3.48 -3.93 -3.16
C LEU A 148 3.81 -4.14 -1.67
N CYS A 149 4.92 -4.83 -1.38
CA CYS A 149 5.35 -5.16 -0.03
C CYS A 149 4.24 -5.78 0.84
N ALA A 150 3.51 -6.76 0.30
CA ALA A 150 2.49 -7.51 1.03
C ALA A 150 3.05 -8.13 2.32
N THR A 151 4.36 -8.45 2.33
CA THR A 151 5.11 -8.87 3.52
C THR A 151 4.94 -7.90 4.70
N LEU A 152 4.81 -6.58 4.49
CA LEU A 152 4.68 -5.58 5.56
C LEU A 152 3.29 -5.53 6.23
N MET A 153 2.31 -6.26 5.72
CA MET A 153 0.96 -6.32 6.27
C MET A 153 0.45 -7.75 6.51
N LEU A 154 1.18 -8.77 6.04
CA LEU A 154 0.80 -10.17 6.17
C LEU A 154 0.71 -10.59 7.65
N ASP A 155 1.66 -10.15 8.47
CA ASP A 155 1.71 -10.44 9.91
C ASP A 155 0.49 -9.85 10.65
N TYR A 156 0.10 -8.62 10.30
CA TYR A 156 -1.09 -7.97 10.86
C TYR A 156 -2.36 -8.79 10.66
N PHE A 157 -2.61 -9.21 9.41
CA PHE A 157 -3.81 -9.98 9.10
C PHE A 157 -3.73 -11.41 9.65
N ALA A 158 -2.54 -11.98 9.77
CA ALA A 158 -2.37 -13.27 10.43
C ALA A 158 -2.73 -13.20 11.93
N LEU A 159 -2.27 -12.16 12.63
CA LEU A 159 -2.65 -11.91 14.03
C LEU A 159 -4.15 -11.65 14.18
N ARG A 160 -4.71 -10.74 13.38
CA ARG A 160 -6.14 -10.39 13.43
C ARG A 160 -7.08 -11.55 13.08
N ALA A 161 -6.59 -12.56 12.38
CA ALA A 161 -7.33 -13.77 12.02
C ALA A 161 -7.04 -14.96 12.95
N ASP A 162 -6.35 -14.74 14.07
CA ASP A 162 -5.93 -15.76 15.03
C ASP A 162 -5.09 -16.89 14.41
N GLN A 163 -4.38 -16.60 13.32
CA GLN A 163 -3.52 -17.55 12.60
C GLN A 163 -2.10 -17.54 13.12
N TYR A 164 -1.96 -17.64 14.44
CA TYR A 164 -0.69 -17.55 15.14
C TYR A 164 0.30 -18.63 14.69
N GLN A 165 -0.18 -19.88 14.58
CA GLN A 165 0.65 -21.01 14.17
C GLN A 165 1.18 -20.86 12.73
N TYR A 166 0.35 -20.31 11.83
CA TYR A 166 0.75 -20.00 10.47
C TYR A 166 1.85 -18.94 10.44
N LEU A 167 1.69 -17.85 11.21
CA LEU A 167 2.68 -16.77 11.26
C LEU A 167 4.03 -17.25 11.82
N VAL A 168 4.01 -18.05 12.88
CA VAL A 168 5.23 -18.63 13.48
C VAL A 168 5.93 -19.57 12.50
N ARG A 169 5.18 -20.45 11.82
CA ARG A 169 5.75 -21.34 10.80
C ARG A 169 6.39 -20.55 9.66
N LEU A 170 5.65 -19.57 9.12
CA LEU A 170 6.13 -18.70 8.05
C LEU A 170 7.43 -17.99 8.46
N TYR A 171 7.49 -17.45 9.68
CA TYR A 171 8.68 -16.79 10.20
C TYR A 171 9.89 -17.72 10.17
N HIS A 172 9.78 -18.93 10.69
CA HIS A 172 10.89 -19.88 10.70
C HIS A 172 11.34 -20.33 9.31
N GLU A 173 10.40 -20.51 8.37
CA GLU A 173 10.71 -20.89 6.99
C GLU A 173 11.42 -19.75 6.24
N TRP A 174 11.03 -18.49 6.50
CA TRP A 174 11.47 -17.35 5.70
C TRP A 174 12.62 -16.55 6.32
N GLU A 175 12.82 -16.63 7.64
CA GLU A 175 13.88 -15.90 8.35
C GLU A 175 15.27 -16.07 7.71
N PRO A 176 15.73 -17.28 7.33
CA PRO A 176 17.07 -17.46 6.77
C PRO A 176 17.30 -16.74 5.44
N SER A 177 16.24 -16.57 4.64
CA SER A 177 16.32 -15.99 3.29
C SER A 177 15.92 -14.52 3.25
N ARG A 178 14.96 -14.09 4.10
CA ARG A 178 14.37 -12.75 4.07
C ARG A 178 14.78 -11.86 5.25
N ASN A 179 15.34 -12.42 6.32
CA ASN A 179 15.68 -11.70 7.56
C ASN A 179 14.48 -10.93 8.12
N LEU A 180 13.36 -11.63 8.35
CA LEU A 180 12.12 -11.05 8.85
C LEU A 180 12.29 -10.45 10.26
N SER A 181 13.21 -10.96 11.08
CA SER A 181 13.61 -10.38 12.37
C SER A 181 14.13 -8.96 12.26
N GLN A 182 14.61 -8.56 11.07
CA GLN A 182 15.04 -7.21 10.74
C GLN A 182 13.90 -6.39 10.08
N LEU A 183 12.64 -6.72 10.33
CA LEU A 183 11.50 -5.89 9.99
C LEU A 183 10.69 -5.65 11.28
N PRO A 184 10.38 -4.38 11.64
CA PRO A 184 9.65 -4.10 12.87
C PRO A 184 8.33 -4.86 12.98
N ASN A 185 7.61 -5.05 11.87
CA ASN A 185 6.34 -5.76 11.89
C ASN A 185 6.50 -7.22 12.35
N PHE A 186 7.33 -8.04 11.69
CA PHE A 186 7.55 -9.41 12.13
C PHE A 186 8.24 -9.53 13.48
N ALA A 187 9.20 -8.66 13.78
CA ALA A 187 9.92 -8.68 15.05
C ALA A 187 8.97 -8.56 16.25
N PHE A 188 7.89 -7.78 16.13
CA PHE A 188 6.91 -7.62 17.21
C PHE A 188 5.70 -8.55 17.07
N SER A 189 5.28 -8.86 15.84
CA SER A 189 4.10 -9.69 15.59
C SER A 189 4.33 -11.18 15.90
N VAL A 190 5.53 -11.71 15.65
CA VAL A 190 5.86 -13.12 15.95
C VAL A 190 5.88 -13.42 17.45
N PRO A 191 6.58 -12.66 18.33
CA PRO A 191 6.50 -12.90 19.77
C PRO A 191 5.08 -12.71 20.30
N LEU A 192 4.31 -11.77 19.76
CA LEU A 192 2.89 -11.63 20.12
C LEU A 192 2.09 -12.89 19.76
N ALA A 193 2.30 -13.47 18.58
CA ALA A 193 1.67 -14.73 18.20
C ALA A 193 2.07 -15.90 19.13
N LEU A 194 3.34 -15.99 19.51
CA LEU A 194 3.81 -16.99 20.48
C LEU A 194 3.16 -16.80 21.86
N PHE A 195 3.04 -15.55 22.31
CA PHE A 195 2.36 -15.23 23.58
C PHE A 195 0.89 -15.65 23.56
N GLN A 196 0.16 -15.37 22.47
CA GLN A 196 -1.25 -15.80 22.34
C GLN A 196 -1.38 -17.32 22.28
N LEU A 197 -0.46 -18.03 21.60
CA LEU A 197 -0.45 -19.51 21.59
C LEU A 197 -0.19 -20.10 22.98
N ALA A 198 0.79 -19.57 23.72
CA ALA A 198 1.10 -20.02 25.07
C ALA A 198 -0.06 -19.79 26.04
N ARG A 199 -0.78 -18.66 25.89
CA ARG A 199 -2.02 -18.38 26.65
C ARG A 199 -3.13 -19.37 26.33
N ALA A 200 -3.42 -19.60 25.05
CA ALA A 200 -4.42 -20.59 24.64
C ALA A 200 -4.10 -21.99 25.19
N GLN A 201 -2.83 -22.41 25.16
CA GLN A 201 -2.39 -23.68 25.73
C GLN A 201 -2.59 -23.76 27.25
N ARG A 202 -2.34 -22.67 27.99
CA ARG A 202 -2.58 -22.57 29.44
C ARG A 202 -4.06 -22.70 29.77
N ASP A 203 -4.92 -22.01 29.04
CA ASP A 203 -6.36 -22.01 29.26
C ASP A 203 -6.94 -23.42 29.00
N HIS A 204 -6.48 -24.10 27.95
CA HIS A 204 -6.84 -25.49 27.67
C HIS A 204 -6.34 -26.49 28.73
N GLN A 205 -5.20 -26.24 29.37
CA GLN A 205 -4.69 -27.09 30.46
C GLN A 205 -5.39 -26.81 31.81
N GLY A 206 -5.85 -25.59 32.05
CA GLY A 206 -6.61 -25.20 33.26
C GLY A 206 -8.08 -25.62 33.24
N GLY A 207 -8.67 -25.81 32.05
CA GLY A 207 -10.04 -26.29 31.87
C GLY A 207 -10.16 -27.81 31.91
N ALA A 208 -10.25 -28.38 33.12
CA ALA A 208 -10.48 -29.82 33.32
C ALA A 208 -11.88 -30.28 32.88
N THR A 209 -12.09 -30.50 31.58
CA THR A 209 -13.03 -31.50 31.04
C THR A 209 -12.49 -32.02 29.72
N GLY A 210 -12.03 -33.26 29.72
CA GLY A 210 -11.51 -33.91 28.53
C GLY A 210 -12.61 -34.29 27.54
N ALA A 211 -12.39 -34.01 26.27
CA ALA A 211 -12.63 -34.90 25.14
C ALA A 211 -12.25 -34.12 23.86
N HIS A 212 -11.36 -34.70 23.06
CA HIS A 212 -10.81 -34.12 21.82
C HIS A 212 -9.70 -33.08 22.02
N ALA A 213 -8.57 -33.53 22.60
CA ALA A 213 -7.30 -32.90 22.28
C ALA A 213 -7.13 -32.97 20.75
N ASP A 214 -7.28 -31.83 20.10
CA ASP A 214 -7.13 -31.71 18.67
C ASP A 214 -5.73 -32.23 18.30
N ARG A 215 -5.68 -33.19 17.36
CA ARG A 215 -4.43 -33.82 16.90
C ARG A 215 -3.52 -32.84 16.13
N HIS A 216 -3.92 -31.58 16.05
CA HIS A 216 -3.19 -30.46 15.49
C HIS A 216 -2.55 -29.55 16.54
N ALA A 217 -2.46 -29.97 17.81
CA ALA A 217 -1.66 -29.28 18.82
C ALA A 217 -0.21 -29.18 18.30
N GLY A 218 0.13 -28.02 17.74
CA GLY A 218 1.45 -27.70 17.22
C GLY A 218 2.52 -27.82 18.30
N THR A 219 3.77 -27.62 17.90
CA THR A 219 4.93 -27.64 18.80
C THR A 219 4.62 -26.87 20.10
N PRO A 220 4.89 -27.44 21.29
CA PRO A 220 4.63 -26.73 22.55
C PRO A 220 5.38 -25.40 22.54
N VAL A 221 4.68 -24.31 22.81
CA VAL A 221 5.24 -22.95 22.79
C VAL A 221 5.33 -22.48 24.23
N SER A 222 6.55 -22.17 24.69
CA SER A 222 6.75 -21.59 26.03
C SER A 222 6.48 -20.09 26.02
N GLU A 223 5.85 -19.58 27.07
CA GLU A 223 5.76 -18.12 27.29
C GLU A 223 7.16 -17.49 27.40
N GLU A 224 8.15 -18.25 27.89
CA GLU A 224 9.55 -17.80 27.97
C GLU A 224 10.17 -17.54 26.59
N ASP A 225 9.77 -18.29 25.56
CA ASP A 225 10.24 -18.06 24.20
C ASP A 225 9.64 -16.78 23.62
N ALA A 226 8.36 -16.51 23.91
CA ALA A 226 7.70 -15.26 23.54
C ALA A 226 8.36 -14.06 24.23
N ASP A 227 8.66 -14.18 25.53
CA ASP A 227 9.38 -13.17 26.31
C ASP A 227 10.75 -12.87 25.71
N ARG A 228 11.58 -13.91 25.50
CA ARG A 228 12.92 -13.74 24.93
C ARG A 228 12.86 -13.03 23.59
N MET A 229 11.96 -13.46 22.70
CA MET A 229 11.80 -12.84 21.38
C MET A 229 11.31 -11.40 21.48
N LEU A 230 10.37 -11.07 22.36
CA LEU A 230 9.93 -9.69 22.55
C LEU A 230 11.06 -8.80 23.08
N GLN A 231 11.85 -9.30 24.04
CA GLN A 231 12.99 -8.56 24.58
C GLN A 231 14.04 -8.29 23.51
N ASP A 232 14.36 -9.29 22.69
CA ASP A 232 15.32 -9.13 21.60
C ASP A 232 14.78 -8.15 20.54
N SER A 233 13.47 -8.15 20.27
CA SER A 233 12.83 -7.18 19.37
C SER A 233 12.83 -5.75 19.93
N LEU A 234 12.60 -5.57 21.22
CA LEU A 234 12.72 -4.26 21.90
C LEU A 234 14.17 -3.74 21.86
N ILE A 235 15.17 -4.63 21.94
CA ILE A 235 16.59 -4.27 21.78
C ILE A 235 16.92 -3.95 20.30
N MET A 236 16.34 -4.72 19.37
CA MET A 236 16.50 -4.52 17.93
C MET A 236 15.81 -3.24 17.43
N PHE A 237 14.74 -2.79 18.08
CA PHE A 237 13.95 -1.65 17.65
C PHE A 237 13.49 -0.76 18.82
N PRO A 238 14.42 -0.09 19.51
CA PRO A 238 14.08 0.71 20.69
C PRO A 238 13.06 1.82 20.41
N GLY A 239 13.11 2.45 19.23
CA GLY A 239 12.17 3.54 18.90
C GLY A 239 10.76 3.09 18.50
N VAL A 240 10.39 1.82 18.67
CA VAL A 240 9.00 1.36 18.54
C VAL A 240 8.18 1.66 19.80
N LEU A 241 8.81 1.57 20.99
CA LEU A 241 8.08 1.56 22.26
C LEU A 241 7.29 2.85 22.50
N THR A 242 7.94 4.01 22.46
CA THR A 242 7.26 5.28 22.76
C THR A 242 6.14 5.59 21.76
N PRO A 243 6.38 5.54 20.41
CA PRO A 243 5.31 5.79 19.46
C PRO A 243 4.13 4.81 19.60
N LEU A 244 4.41 3.55 19.96
CA LEU A 244 3.36 2.57 20.24
C LEU A 244 2.54 2.94 21.48
N LEU A 245 3.18 3.29 22.60
CA LEU A 245 2.49 3.70 23.83
C LEU A 245 1.68 4.98 23.62
N ASP A 246 2.23 5.97 22.93
CA ASP A 246 1.55 7.21 22.58
C ASP A 246 0.29 6.93 21.76
N LYS A 247 0.40 6.04 20.76
CA LYS A 247 -0.75 5.64 19.92
C LYS A 247 -1.78 4.82 20.69
N CYS A 248 -1.35 4.06 21.69
CA CYS A 248 -2.23 3.36 22.62
C CYS A 248 -2.90 4.29 23.64
N GLY A 249 -2.40 5.51 23.82
CA GLY A 249 -2.88 6.46 24.83
C GLY A 249 -2.37 6.13 26.24
N ILE A 250 -1.20 5.50 26.35
CA ILE A 250 -0.62 4.98 27.59
C ILE A 250 0.62 5.79 27.92
N GLN A 251 0.73 6.23 29.17
CA GLN A 251 1.92 6.93 29.65
C GLN A 251 2.95 5.93 30.18
N PRO A 252 4.20 5.94 29.67
CA PRO A 252 5.27 5.12 30.22
C PRO A 252 5.57 5.51 31.67
N ASP A 253 6.08 4.56 32.45
CA ASP A 253 6.56 4.85 33.81
C ASP A 253 7.79 5.79 33.79
N ALA A 254 8.10 6.35 34.96
CA ALA A 254 9.19 7.33 35.07
C ALA A 254 10.56 6.70 34.80
N GLU A 255 10.72 5.39 35.01
CA GLU A 255 11.98 4.68 34.73
C GLU A 255 12.20 4.56 33.22
N VAL A 256 11.20 4.07 32.48
CA VAL A 256 11.25 3.96 31.01
C VAL A 256 11.40 5.33 30.35
N SER A 257 10.64 6.33 30.82
CA SER A 257 10.66 7.68 30.25
C SER A 257 12.03 8.37 30.39
N LYS A 258 12.75 8.10 31.48
CA LYS A 258 14.06 8.70 31.75
C LYS A 258 15.22 7.87 31.20
N HIS A 259 14.97 6.62 30.86
CA HIS A 259 16.02 5.73 30.38
C HIS A 259 16.48 6.10 28.97
N HIS A 260 17.80 6.21 28.77
CA HIS A 260 18.40 6.67 27.52
C HIS A 260 18.06 5.75 26.32
N PHE A 261 17.79 4.47 26.58
CA PHE A 261 17.55 3.45 25.55
C PHE A 261 16.21 3.57 24.82
N PHE A 262 15.13 3.96 25.51
CA PHE A 262 13.80 4.13 24.90
C PHE A 262 13.40 5.61 24.75
N GLY A 263 14.22 6.54 25.23
CA GLY A 263 13.95 7.97 25.17
C GLY A 263 14.09 8.60 23.79
N LEU A 264 13.87 9.92 23.73
CA LEU A 264 13.92 10.73 22.51
C LEU A 264 15.25 10.60 21.73
N ALA A 265 16.37 10.40 22.44
CA ALA A 265 17.67 10.20 21.82
C ALA A 265 17.71 8.94 20.94
N ALA A 266 17.06 7.85 21.36
CA ALA A 266 16.99 6.61 20.59
C ALA A 266 16.14 6.78 19.32
N GLN A 267 15.10 7.62 19.38
CA GLN A 267 14.28 7.97 18.22
C GLN A 267 15.04 8.86 17.23
N ALA A 268 15.76 9.86 17.72
CA ALA A 268 16.52 10.79 16.89
C ALA A 268 17.69 10.12 16.14
N GLN A 269 18.20 9.00 16.65
CA GLN A 269 19.28 8.23 16.02
C GLN A 269 18.79 7.26 14.95
N GLN A 270 17.48 7.15 14.72
CA GLN A 270 16.94 6.26 13.69
C GLN A 270 17.12 6.83 12.29
N SER A 271 17.47 5.96 11.35
CA SER A 271 17.44 6.30 9.93
C SER A 271 16.01 6.61 9.48
N PRO A 272 15.78 7.54 8.53
CA PRO A 272 14.46 7.85 8.00
C PRO A 272 13.69 6.61 7.49
N ALA A 273 14.38 5.68 6.81
CA ALA A 273 13.78 4.45 6.31
C ALA A 273 13.22 3.55 7.43
N LEU A 274 13.95 3.43 8.54
CA LEU A 274 13.47 2.71 9.72
C LEU A 274 12.28 3.42 10.37
N SER A 275 12.34 4.75 10.51
CA SER A 275 11.23 5.52 11.09
C SER A 275 9.94 5.35 10.28
N GLN A 276 10.02 5.28 8.96
CA GLN A 276 8.87 4.97 8.09
C GLN A 276 8.27 3.58 8.39
N LEU A 277 9.11 2.54 8.50
CA LEU A 277 8.66 1.19 8.83
C LEU A 277 8.08 1.09 10.24
N VAL A 278 8.65 1.81 11.20
CA VAL A 278 8.12 1.90 12.57
C VAL A 278 6.76 2.58 12.59
N SER A 279 6.61 3.73 11.93
CA SER A 279 5.32 4.43 11.80
C SER A 279 4.27 3.57 11.11
N LEU A 280 4.66 2.83 10.08
CA LEU A 280 3.78 1.89 9.38
C LEU A 280 3.33 0.75 10.30
N PHE A 281 4.26 0.12 11.03
CA PHE A 281 3.96 -0.92 11.99
C PHE A 281 3.02 -0.41 13.10
N VAL A 282 3.38 0.68 13.77
CA VAL A 282 2.63 1.26 14.89
C VAL A 282 1.23 1.67 14.44
N GLY A 283 1.11 2.42 13.34
CA GLY A 283 -0.18 2.87 12.83
C GLY A 283 -1.14 1.74 12.48
N ARG A 284 -0.60 0.56 12.07
CA ARG A 284 -1.39 -0.62 11.75
C ARG A 284 -1.70 -1.50 12.98
N HIS A 285 -0.71 -1.74 13.83
CA HIS A 285 -0.75 -2.79 14.85
C HIS A 285 -1.20 -2.31 16.23
N PHE A 286 -1.17 -1.00 16.53
CA PHE A 286 -1.41 -0.50 17.89
C PHE A 286 -2.68 -1.07 18.57
N GLY A 287 -3.74 -1.33 17.80
CA GLY A 287 -4.98 -1.92 18.32
C GLY A 287 -4.80 -3.28 19.00
N LEU A 288 -3.88 -4.11 18.50
CA LEU A 288 -3.53 -5.42 19.07
C LEU A 288 -2.76 -5.29 20.39
N TRP A 289 -2.05 -4.18 20.57
CA TRP A 289 -1.26 -3.89 21.76
C TRP A 289 -2.07 -3.16 22.84
N LYS A 290 -3.34 -2.85 22.61
CA LYS A 290 -4.23 -2.24 23.62
C LYS A 290 -4.82 -3.24 24.60
N GLU A 291 -4.72 -4.54 24.32
CA GLU A 291 -5.23 -5.57 25.21
C GLU A 291 -4.52 -5.49 26.58
N PRO A 292 -5.25 -5.44 27.71
CA PRO A 292 -4.64 -5.27 29.03
C PRO A 292 -3.58 -6.33 29.36
N GLU A 293 -3.81 -7.57 28.93
CA GLU A 293 -2.87 -8.67 29.15
C GLU A 293 -1.60 -8.53 28.30
N VAL A 294 -1.74 -8.06 27.04
CA VAL A 294 -0.59 -7.77 26.16
C VAL A 294 0.21 -6.58 26.71
N LEU A 295 -0.46 -5.57 27.28
CA LEU A 295 0.21 -4.43 27.91
C LEU A 295 0.97 -4.83 29.17
N ALA A 296 0.37 -5.62 30.05
CA ALA A 296 1.05 -6.13 31.24
C ALA A 296 2.26 -6.99 30.87
N TRP A 297 2.12 -7.81 29.82
CA TRP A 297 3.21 -8.59 29.25
C TRP A 297 4.33 -7.72 28.66
N LEU A 298 3.97 -6.68 27.90
CA LEU A 298 4.93 -5.71 27.37
C LEU A 298 5.67 -4.99 28.50
N GLU A 299 4.97 -4.51 29.53
CA GLU A 299 5.53 -3.81 30.67
C GLU A 299 6.57 -4.67 31.41
N ARG A 300 6.25 -5.96 31.65
CA ARG A 300 7.20 -6.93 32.23
C ARG A 300 8.48 -7.03 31.40
N ASN A 301 8.34 -7.20 30.09
CA ASN A 301 9.49 -7.39 29.20
C ASN A 301 10.32 -6.12 29.01
N VAL A 302 9.70 -4.94 29.00
CA VAL A 302 10.40 -3.65 28.96
C VAL A 302 11.33 -3.50 30.17
N ARG A 303 10.87 -3.85 31.38
CA ARG A 303 11.72 -3.82 32.59
C ARG A 303 12.93 -4.75 32.49
N VAL A 304 12.73 -5.96 31.95
CA VAL A 304 13.83 -6.91 31.71
C VAL A 304 14.83 -6.35 30.70
N VAL A 305 14.35 -5.72 29.62
CA VAL A 305 15.22 -5.09 28.62
C VAL A 305 16.05 -3.97 29.23
N LEU A 306 15.47 -3.10 30.05
CA LEU A 306 16.22 -2.05 30.75
C LEU A 306 17.38 -2.65 31.57
N GLN A 307 17.11 -3.70 32.35
CA GLN A 307 18.14 -4.39 33.12
C GLN A 307 19.22 -5.04 32.24
N ARG A 308 18.85 -5.60 31.08
CA ARG A 308 19.80 -6.17 30.11
C ARG A 308 20.72 -5.09 29.54
N VAL A 309 20.14 -3.94 29.18
CA VAL A 309 20.89 -2.79 28.64
C VAL A 309 21.86 -2.24 29.69
N ASP A 310 21.41 -2.04 30.93
CA ASP A 310 22.27 -1.57 32.03
C ASP A 310 23.42 -2.52 32.35
N ARG A 311 23.23 -3.82 32.14
CA ARG A 311 24.27 -4.86 32.29
C ARG A 311 25.23 -4.93 31.10
N GLY A 312 25.02 -4.13 30.06
CA GLY A 312 25.87 -4.12 28.87
C GLY A 312 25.68 -5.33 27.97
N ASP A 313 24.44 -5.79 27.76
CA ASP A 313 24.13 -6.90 26.85
C ASP A 313 24.73 -6.66 25.45
N PRO A 314 25.58 -7.57 24.93
CA PRO A 314 26.22 -7.41 23.63
C PRO A 314 25.22 -7.32 22.47
N LEU A 315 23.99 -7.83 22.64
CA LEU A 315 22.93 -7.73 21.64
C LEU A 315 22.58 -6.29 21.29
N VAL A 316 22.77 -5.34 22.21
CA VAL A 316 22.50 -3.91 21.98
C VAL A 316 23.40 -3.37 20.85
N ALA A 317 24.70 -3.62 20.94
CA ALA A 317 25.67 -3.17 19.94
C ALA A 317 25.50 -3.90 18.59
N ASP A 318 25.23 -5.21 18.64
CA ASP A 318 24.96 -6.01 17.43
C ASP A 318 23.70 -5.53 16.72
N SER A 319 22.63 -5.26 17.47
CA SER A 319 21.37 -4.72 16.94
C SER A 319 21.55 -3.35 16.31
N GLU A 320 22.33 -2.47 16.95
CA GLU A 320 22.66 -1.17 16.39
C GLU A 320 23.44 -1.29 15.07
N ALA A 321 24.42 -2.20 15.01
CA ALA A 321 25.17 -2.48 13.79
C ALA A 321 24.28 -3.04 12.67
N LYS A 322 23.36 -3.96 13.00
CA LYS A 322 22.36 -4.49 12.06
C LYS A 322 21.46 -3.39 11.51
N ARG A 323 20.91 -2.52 12.36
CA ARG A 323 20.10 -1.36 11.93
C ARG A 323 20.90 -0.43 11.00
N LYS A 324 22.12 -0.07 11.40
CA LYS A 324 23.02 0.78 10.61
C LYS A 324 23.37 0.16 9.25
N ARG A 325 23.42 -1.17 9.14
CA ARG A 325 23.67 -1.88 7.88
C ARG A 325 22.44 -1.98 6.99
N ARG A 326 21.27 -2.27 7.58
CA ARG A 326 20.05 -2.61 6.85
C ARG A 326 19.29 -1.40 6.33
N TYR A 327 19.21 -0.32 7.11
CA TYR A 327 18.38 0.85 6.82
C TYR A 327 19.21 2.03 6.30
N GLN A 328 20.14 1.76 5.39
CA GLN A 328 20.99 2.78 4.78
C GLN A 328 20.29 3.45 3.59
N GLY A 329 20.48 4.76 3.46
CA GLY A 329 20.03 5.53 2.29
C GLY A 329 18.53 5.83 2.28
N ALA A 330 18.04 6.10 1.07
CA ALA A 330 16.62 6.38 0.83
C ALA A 330 15.79 5.10 0.87
N THR A 331 14.53 5.23 1.30
CA THR A 331 13.60 4.11 1.34
C THR A 331 13.37 3.53 -0.06
N PRO A 332 13.40 2.19 -0.20
CA PRO A 332 13.05 1.52 -1.44
C PRO A 332 11.68 1.93 -1.99
N ARG A 333 11.59 2.08 -3.31
CA ARG A 333 10.39 2.59 -3.99
C ARG A 333 9.14 1.75 -3.76
N ASN A 334 9.27 0.42 -3.66
CA ASN A 334 8.16 -0.49 -3.33
C ASN A 334 7.62 -0.26 -1.91
N ILE A 335 8.48 0.04 -0.94
CA ILE A 335 8.07 0.39 0.42
C ILE A 335 7.37 1.75 0.43
N SER A 336 7.91 2.76 -0.26
CA SER A 336 7.23 4.06 -0.41
C SER A 336 5.85 3.92 -1.06
N ARG A 337 5.73 3.07 -2.09
CA ARG A 337 4.46 2.74 -2.73
C ARG A 337 3.48 2.07 -1.75
N HIS A 338 3.96 1.12 -0.94
CA HIS A 338 3.16 0.48 0.09
C HIS A 338 2.64 1.47 1.14
N ILE A 339 3.47 2.43 1.57
CA ILE A 339 3.06 3.47 2.53
C ILE A 339 1.90 4.30 1.96
N LEU A 340 2.06 4.79 0.73
CA LEU A 340 1.03 5.56 0.02
C LEU A 340 -0.28 4.77 -0.12
N LEU A 341 -0.19 3.53 -0.59
CA LEU A 341 -1.34 2.66 -0.77
C LEU A 341 -2.03 2.29 0.56
N SER A 342 -1.27 2.10 1.64
CA SER A 342 -1.80 1.76 2.95
C SER A 342 -2.63 2.88 3.59
N ASN A 343 -2.38 4.13 3.17
CA ASN A 343 -3.06 5.33 3.67
C ASN A 343 -3.04 5.46 5.21
N ILE A 344 -1.94 5.03 5.84
CA ILE A 344 -1.73 5.18 7.28
C ILE A 344 -1.17 6.58 7.52
N LYS A 345 -1.93 7.42 8.25
CA LYS A 345 -1.65 8.85 8.42
C LYS A 345 -0.23 9.10 8.93
N GLU A 346 0.18 8.39 9.97
CA GLU A 346 1.49 8.55 10.60
C GLU A 346 2.64 8.16 9.66
N ALA A 347 2.45 7.12 8.85
CA ALA A 347 3.45 6.67 7.90
C ALA A 347 3.57 7.63 6.71
N ASN A 348 2.44 8.16 6.21
CA ASN A 348 2.46 9.14 5.11
C ASN A 348 3.22 10.42 5.48
N LEU A 349 3.16 10.86 6.75
CA LEU A 349 3.91 12.02 7.24
C LEU A 349 5.43 11.82 7.24
N THR A 350 5.89 10.57 7.16
CA THR A 350 7.33 10.23 7.17
C THR A 350 7.93 10.11 5.77
N LEU A 351 7.13 10.26 4.71
CA LEU A 351 7.62 10.23 3.33
C LEU A 351 8.52 11.45 3.02
N PRO A 352 9.54 11.29 2.16
CA PRO A 352 10.33 12.43 1.68
C PRO A 352 9.45 13.51 1.03
N GLN A 353 9.81 14.78 1.22
CA GLN A 353 9.03 15.92 0.73
C GLN A 353 8.81 15.88 -0.80
N ASP A 354 9.80 15.41 -1.55
CA ASP A 354 9.71 15.26 -3.01
C ASP A 354 8.59 14.29 -3.42
N LEU A 355 8.38 13.21 -2.66
CA LEU A 355 7.29 12.27 -2.90
C LEU A 355 5.96 12.78 -2.36
N ALA A 356 5.97 13.53 -1.26
CA ALA A 356 4.75 14.11 -0.68
C ALA A 356 4.12 15.19 -1.57
N ASN A 357 4.94 15.91 -2.34
CA ASN A 357 4.49 17.00 -3.22
C ASN A 357 4.24 16.55 -4.67
N ALA A 358 4.61 15.32 -5.04
CA ALA A 358 4.39 14.80 -6.38
C ALA A 358 2.91 14.38 -6.55
N PRO A 359 2.28 14.63 -7.71
CA PRO A 359 0.97 14.09 -8.00
C PRO A 359 1.08 12.56 -8.13
N ILE A 360 0.46 11.85 -7.19
CA ILE A 360 0.43 10.39 -7.17
C ILE A 360 -0.95 9.94 -7.60
N PHE A 361 -0.99 9.15 -8.68
CA PHE A 361 -2.22 8.58 -9.18
C PHE A 361 -2.48 7.20 -8.57
N GLY A 362 -3.75 6.92 -8.30
CA GLY A 362 -4.21 5.66 -7.72
C GLY A 362 -4.06 4.45 -8.64
N PHE A 363 -4.13 4.69 -9.96
CA PHE A 363 -4.00 3.64 -10.97
C PHE A 363 -2.55 3.22 -11.24
N ASP A 364 -1.55 4.04 -10.89
CA ASP A 364 -0.13 3.70 -11.07
C ASP A 364 0.75 4.45 -10.04
N PRO A 365 0.67 4.11 -8.75
CA PRO A 365 1.42 4.80 -7.71
C PRO A 365 2.90 4.40 -7.77
N LEU A 366 3.76 5.40 -8.00
CA LEU A 366 5.22 5.24 -8.07
C LEU A 366 5.64 4.08 -8.98
N PRO A 367 5.42 4.11 -10.31
CA PRO A 367 5.75 3.01 -11.21
C PRO A 367 7.23 2.58 -11.13
N PRO A 368 7.59 1.29 -11.28
CA PRO A 368 8.98 0.82 -11.38
C PRO A 368 9.79 1.62 -12.41
N VAL A 369 11.08 1.79 -12.15
CA VAL A 369 12.00 2.52 -13.06
C VAL A 369 12.34 1.71 -14.31
N ASP A 370 12.34 0.39 -14.20
CA ASP A 370 12.61 -0.59 -15.25
C ASP A 370 11.31 -1.08 -15.90
N ASN A 371 10.47 -0.11 -16.27
CA ASN A 371 9.13 -0.31 -16.81
C ASN A 371 9.17 -1.06 -18.16
N ILE A 372 8.33 -2.08 -18.34
CA ILE A 372 8.23 -2.84 -19.61
C ILE A 372 7.02 -2.30 -20.38
N VAL A 373 7.29 -1.47 -21.39
CA VAL A 373 6.25 -0.79 -22.18
C VAL A 373 5.80 -1.69 -23.34
N SER A 374 4.52 -2.07 -23.37
CA SER A 374 3.94 -2.85 -24.48
C SER A 374 3.36 -2.00 -25.61
N TYR A 375 2.94 -0.77 -25.31
CA TYR A 375 2.47 0.20 -26.30
C TYR A 375 2.70 1.63 -25.80
N THR A 376 2.90 2.56 -26.74
CA THR A 376 3.14 3.98 -26.45
C THR A 376 1.92 4.83 -26.79
N ARG A 377 1.76 5.93 -26.05
CA ARG A 377 0.72 6.90 -26.31
C ARG A 377 1.13 7.78 -27.50
N PRO A 378 0.26 8.00 -28.49
CA PRO A 378 0.50 8.97 -29.55
C PRO A 378 0.74 10.37 -28.95
N PRO A 379 1.62 11.19 -29.55
CA PRO A 379 1.79 12.56 -29.09
C PRO A 379 0.46 13.31 -29.19
N ARG A 380 0.15 14.10 -28.16
CA ARG A 380 -0.98 15.02 -28.25
C ARG A 380 -0.73 16.00 -29.39
N THR A 381 -1.54 15.95 -30.44
CA THR A 381 -1.74 17.13 -31.29
C THR A 381 -2.38 18.17 -30.42
N VAL A 382 -1.57 19.09 -29.87
CA VAL A 382 -2.06 20.33 -29.30
C VAL A 382 -2.73 21.05 -30.46
N GLN A 383 -4.05 20.89 -30.61
CA GLN A 383 -4.81 21.83 -31.40
C GLN A 383 -4.58 23.17 -30.70
N VAL A 384 -3.86 24.06 -31.37
CA VAL A 384 -3.77 25.47 -31.02
C VAL A 384 -5.16 26.06 -31.28
N THR A 385 -6.11 25.73 -30.42
CA THR A 385 -7.31 26.55 -30.23
C THR A 385 -6.82 27.77 -29.48
N ASP A 386 -6.76 28.92 -30.18
CA ASP A 386 -6.35 30.24 -29.71
C ASP A 386 -6.14 30.32 -28.20
N GLN A 387 -4.93 29.94 -27.75
CA GLN A 387 -4.59 29.95 -26.34
C GLN A 387 -4.36 31.40 -25.93
N SER A 388 -5.43 32.04 -25.44
CA SER A 388 -5.34 33.30 -24.71
C SER A 388 -4.21 33.21 -23.68
N MET A 389 -3.32 34.21 -23.65
CA MET A 389 -2.22 34.33 -22.67
C MET A 389 -2.70 34.19 -21.22
N VAL A 390 -3.96 34.53 -20.97
CA VAL A 390 -4.62 34.38 -19.68
C VAL A 390 -4.83 32.90 -19.32
N SER A 391 -5.21 32.06 -20.29
CA SER A 391 -5.36 30.61 -20.08
C SER A 391 -4.02 29.92 -19.80
N ALA A 392 -2.96 30.33 -20.50
CA ALA A 392 -1.60 29.86 -20.24
C ALA A 392 -1.12 30.26 -18.83
N PHE A 393 -1.42 31.49 -18.41
CA PHE A 393 -1.14 31.98 -17.07
C PHE A 393 -1.87 31.15 -15.99
N PHE A 394 -3.18 30.92 -16.11
CA PHE A 394 -3.90 30.11 -15.11
C PHE A 394 -3.44 28.64 -15.06
N ARG A 395 -3.00 28.08 -16.19
CA ARG A 395 -2.38 26.75 -16.20
C ARG A 395 -1.02 26.73 -15.50
N SER A 396 -0.23 27.81 -15.61
CA SER A 396 1.05 27.96 -14.90
C SER A 396 0.91 28.04 -13.37
N LEU A 397 -0.28 28.38 -12.87
CA LEU A 397 -0.59 28.38 -11.45
C LEU A 397 -0.95 27.00 -10.91
N LEU A 398 -1.15 26.00 -11.78
CA LEU A 398 -1.32 24.62 -11.35
C LEU A 398 0.05 24.04 -10.97
N PRO A 399 0.18 23.35 -9.81
CA PRO A 399 1.43 22.75 -9.36
C PRO A 399 2.11 21.80 -10.38
N SER A 400 1.35 21.36 -11.38
CA SER A 400 1.69 20.36 -12.38
C SER A 400 1.97 20.90 -13.79
N PHE A 401 2.06 22.23 -14.00
CA PHE A 401 2.26 22.82 -15.33
C PHE A 401 3.51 22.31 -16.06
N ASN A 402 4.54 21.90 -15.31
CA ASN A 402 5.80 21.34 -15.81
C ASN A 402 6.01 19.88 -15.35
N LEU A 403 4.99 19.03 -15.37
CA LEU A 403 5.22 17.60 -15.18
C LEU A 403 6.07 17.05 -16.35
N PRO A 404 7.20 16.38 -16.06
CA PRO A 404 7.88 15.59 -17.08
C PRO A 404 6.90 14.57 -17.67
N ARG A 405 6.88 14.44 -19.00
CA ARG A 405 5.98 13.52 -19.74
C ARG A 405 6.13 12.05 -19.34
N GLU A 406 7.19 11.71 -18.59
CA GLU A 406 7.53 10.36 -18.12
C GLU A 406 6.79 9.92 -16.84
N VAL A 407 6.00 10.79 -16.20
CA VAL A 407 5.37 10.50 -14.89
C VAL A 407 4.11 9.62 -15.01
N VAL A 408 3.58 9.43 -16.23
CA VAL A 408 2.37 8.64 -16.49
C VAL A 408 2.77 7.30 -17.11
N GLY A 409 2.27 6.18 -16.57
CA GLY A 409 2.71 4.80 -16.83
C GLY A 409 2.73 4.28 -18.28
N ILE A 410 2.48 5.13 -19.27
CA ILE A 410 2.59 4.84 -20.70
C ILE A 410 3.48 5.89 -21.34
N ALA A 411 4.66 5.46 -21.83
CA ALA A 411 5.60 6.34 -22.50
C ALA A 411 4.95 7.00 -23.74
N VAL A 412 5.23 8.29 -23.92
CA VAL A 412 4.83 9.04 -25.11
C VAL A 412 5.86 8.79 -26.21
N ASP A 413 5.42 8.54 -27.44
CA ASP A 413 6.34 8.44 -28.58
C ASP A 413 6.76 9.85 -29.06
N ASP A 414 7.88 10.35 -28.52
CA ASP A 414 8.40 11.68 -28.86
C ASP A 414 8.97 11.77 -30.29
N ARG A 415 9.13 10.65 -31.02
CA ARG A 415 9.63 10.65 -32.41
C ARG A 415 8.64 11.22 -33.42
N LEU A 416 7.39 11.42 -33.01
CA LEU A 416 6.30 11.92 -33.84
C LEU A 416 5.91 13.37 -33.52
N VAL A 417 6.64 14.06 -32.64
CA VAL A 417 6.44 15.48 -32.34
C VAL A 417 7.06 16.31 -33.46
N PRO A 418 6.27 17.07 -34.25
CA PRO A 418 6.84 17.98 -35.25
C PRO A 418 7.50 19.16 -34.50
N GLY A 419 8.84 19.21 -34.47
CA GLY A 419 9.57 20.43 -34.08
C GLY A 419 10.73 20.29 -33.08
N ASN A 420 11.00 19.11 -32.51
CA ASN A 420 12.19 18.93 -31.66
C ASN A 420 13.32 18.26 -32.45
N ASP A 421 13.95 19.03 -33.33
CA ASP A 421 15.22 18.68 -33.95
C ASP A 421 16.32 19.45 -33.21
N ASP A 422 16.54 19.11 -31.93
CA ASP A 422 17.71 19.59 -31.19
C ASP A 422 18.85 18.61 -31.46
N GLY A 423 19.55 18.89 -32.56
CA GLY A 423 20.88 18.34 -32.82
C GLY A 423 21.85 18.71 -31.71
N ASP A 424 22.78 17.78 -31.43
CA ASP A 424 23.96 17.93 -30.60
C ASP A 424 24.52 19.37 -30.61
N LEU A 425 24.33 20.12 -29.52
CA LEU A 425 25.17 21.27 -29.21
C LEU A 425 25.62 21.22 -27.75
N GLN A 426 26.93 21.14 -27.64
CA GLN A 426 27.74 21.01 -26.45
C GLN A 426 27.54 22.20 -25.50
N HIS A 427 27.70 21.88 -24.21
CA HIS A 427 27.99 22.82 -23.13
C HIS A 427 28.96 23.92 -23.56
N GLU A 428 28.53 25.18 -23.54
CA GLU A 428 29.41 26.32 -23.26
C GLU A 428 28.73 27.30 -22.29
N ASP A 429 29.44 27.55 -21.19
CA ASP A 429 29.19 28.63 -20.25
C ASP A 429 29.26 29.99 -20.96
N VAL A 430 28.23 30.84 -20.79
CA VAL A 430 28.41 32.30 -20.91
C VAL A 430 27.62 33.00 -19.81
N GLY A 431 28.34 33.75 -18.98
CA GLY A 431 27.82 34.48 -17.86
C GLY A 431 27.07 35.78 -18.19
N GLY A 432 26.24 36.18 -17.23
CA GLY A 432 26.07 37.55 -16.77
C GLY A 432 25.34 38.56 -17.66
N ALA A 433 24.11 38.91 -17.27
CA ALA A 433 23.62 40.28 -17.38
C ALA A 433 22.66 40.60 -16.23
N ALA A 434 22.97 41.68 -15.52
CA ALA A 434 22.25 42.19 -14.36
C ALA A 434 21.06 43.07 -14.74
N GLY A 435 20.03 43.04 -13.88
CA GLY A 435 19.33 44.25 -13.42
C GLY A 435 17.99 44.59 -14.08
N ALA A 436 16.90 44.34 -13.36
CA ALA A 436 15.83 45.33 -13.17
C ALA A 436 15.02 44.97 -11.91
N ALA A 437 15.14 45.83 -10.89
CA ALA A 437 14.36 45.77 -9.67
C ALA A 437 12.90 46.15 -9.93
N ASN A 438 11.95 45.45 -9.31
CA ASN A 438 10.70 46.07 -8.90
C ASN A 438 10.17 45.42 -7.61
N ASP A 439 9.99 46.25 -6.59
CA ASP A 439 9.46 45.95 -5.27
C ASP A 439 7.97 45.58 -5.34
N GLY A 440 7.61 44.47 -4.70
CA GLY A 440 6.22 44.07 -4.45
C GLY A 440 6.17 43.01 -3.36
N ALA A 441 5.61 43.37 -2.20
CA ALA A 441 5.58 42.58 -0.97
C ALA A 441 5.03 41.14 -1.12
N PRO A 442 5.47 40.17 -0.30
CA PRO A 442 4.99 38.79 -0.39
C PRO A 442 3.55 38.68 0.15
N HIS A 443 2.63 38.25 -0.72
CA HIS A 443 1.29 37.84 -0.33
C HIS A 443 1.39 36.48 0.38
N VAL A 444 1.12 36.45 1.68
CA VAL A 444 0.98 35.21 2.44
C VAL A 444 -0.29 34.52 1.95
N VAL A 445 -0.15 33.33 1.35
CA VAL A 445 -1.29 32.49 0.97
C VAL A 445 -1.84 31.89 2.26
N ASP A 446 -3.05 32.28 2.63
CA ASP A 446 -3.71 31.85 3.86
C ASP A 446 -4.09 30.36 3.77
N ALA A 447 -3.64 29.55 4.74
CA ALA A 447 -4.01 28.14 4.85
C ALA A 447 -5.53 27.94 4.95
N GLY A 448 -6.29 28.98 5.31
CA GLY A 448 -7.74 29.02 5.27
C GLY A 448 -8.34 28.87 3.86
N ASP A 449 -7.69 29.42 2.82
CA ASP A 449 -8.20 29.37 1.44
C ASP A 449 -8.01 27.99 0.79
N LEU A 450 -6.90 27.32 1.09
CA LEU A 450 -6.69 25.93 0.66
C LEU A 450 -7.71 24.99 1.33
N ARG A 451 -7.98 25.19 2.62
CA ARG A 451 -8.94 24.38 3.35
C ARG A 451 -10.38 24.57 2.84
N ARG A 452 -10.73 25.80 2.43
CA ARG A 452 -12.02 26.13 1.78
C ARG A 452 -12.15 25.56 0.37
N SER A 453 -11.06 25.58 -0.40
CA SER A 453 -11.01 24.94 -1.72
C SER A 453 -11.19 23.42 -1.62
N VAL A 454 -10.58 22.79 -0.61
CA VAL A 454 -10.75 21.36 -0.34
C VAL A 454 -12.18 21.03 0.12
N THR A 455 -12.80 21.82 1.01
CA THR A 455 -14.20 21.56 1.38
C THR A 455 -15.18 21.79 0.23
N SER A 456 -14.95 22.82 -0.61
CA SER A 456 -15.77 23.05 -1.81
C SER A 456 -15.62 21.93 -2.84
N LEU A 457 -14.42 21.35 -2.97
CA LEU A 457 -14.18 20.19 -3.81
C LEU A 457 -14.90 18.95 -3.25
N LEU A 458 -14.85 18.73 -1.94
CA LEU A 458 -15.54 17.62 -1.27
C LEU A 458 -17.07 17.73 -1.38
N GLU A 459 -17.62 18.95 -1.33
CA GLU A 459 -19.05 19.21 -1.46
C GLU A 459 -19.52 18.99 -2.91
N ALA A 460 -18.72 19.43 -3.90
CA ALA A 460 -18.95 19.14 -5.31
C ALA A 460 -18.82 17.63 -5.62
N MET A 461 -17.87 16.93 -4.99
CA MET A 461 -17.71 15.48 -5.10
C MET A 461 -18.89 14.71 -4.50
N ARG A 462 -19.50 15.23 -3.42
CA ARG A 462 -20.70 14.64 -2.82
C ARG A 462 -21.93 14.79 -3.72
N ASP A 463 -22.10 15.93 -4.36
CA ASP A 463 -23.18 16.15 -5.33
C ASP A 463 -22.97 15.33 -6.62
N LEU A 464 -21.72 15.09 -7.01
CA LEU A 464 -21.36 14.22 -8.13
C LEU A 464 -21.77 12.76 -7.86
N LEU A 465 -21.45 12.22 -6.69
CA LEU A 465 -21.77 10.83 -6.32
C LEU A 465 -23.27 10.54 -6.40
N ASN A 466 -24.11 11.52 -6.07
CA ASN A 466 -25.57 11.40 -6.14
C ASN A 466 -26.11 11.33 -7.59
N ASN A 467 -25.34 11.74 -8.60
CA ASN A 467 -25.76 11.78 -10.00
C ASN A 467 -25.25 10.60 -10.84
N ILE A 468 -24.45 9.71 -10.25
CA ILE A 468 -23.87 8.56 -10.95
C ILE A 468 -24.92 7.46 -11.10
N HIS A 469 -25.37 7.23 -12.34
CA HIS A 469 -26.17 6.06 -12.71
C HIS A 469 -25.24 5.01 -13.33
N LEU A 470 -24.56 4.24 -12.49
CA LEU A 470 -23.88 3.03 -12.94
C LEU A 470 -24.95 1.95 -13.17
N PRO A 471 -25.00 1.27 -14.33
CA PRO A 471 -25.93 0.17 -14.53
C PRO A 471 -25.66 -0.93 -13.49
N SER A 472 -26.67 -1.28 -12.69
CA SER A 472 -26.64 -2.37 -11.72
C SER A 472 -27.17 -3.63 -12.38
N ASP A 473 -26.35 -4.32 -13.17
CA ASP A 473 -26.70 -5.65 -13.68
C ASP A 473 -26.00 -6.71 -12.85
N ALA A 474 -26.59 -7.04 -11.70
CA ALA A 474 -26.45 -8.35 -11.10
C ALA A 474 -27.81 -9.05 -11.27
N PRO A 475 -27.93 -10.13 -12.06
CA PRO A 475 -29.17 -10.90 -12.06
C PRO A 475 -29.35 -11.48 -10.65
N ASN A 476 -30.51 -11.20 -10.07
CA ASN A 476 -30.94 -11.77 -8.80
C ASN A 476 -31.20 -13.26 -9.03
N ASP A 477 -30.21 -14.12 -8.75
CA ASP A 477 -30.41 -15.56 -8.62
C ASP A 477 -31.23 -15.80 -7.35
N GLY A 478 -32.54 -15.94 -7.53
CA GLY A 478 -33.48 -16.20 -6.45
C GLY A 478 -34.90 -16.16 -6.96
N ASP A 479 -35.31 -17.26 -7.61
CA ASP A 479 -36.62 -17.92 -7.48
C ASP A 479 -36.72 -18.99 -8.60
N MET A 480 -35.99 -20.09 -8.42
CA MET A 480 -36.40 -21.38 -9.01
C MET A 480 -37.16 -22.14 -7.93
N ASP A 481 -38.45 -21.83 -7.78
CA ASP A 481 -39.37 -22.76 -7.14
C ASP A 481 -39.90 -23.71 -8.22
N SER A 482 -39.29 -24.88 -8.24
CA SER A 482 -39.93 -26.11 -8.68
C SER A 482 -41.12 -26.40 -7.78
N ASP A 483 -42.32 -26.46 -8.33
CA ASP A 483 -43.36 -27.30 -7.74
C ASP A 483 -44.11 -28.04 -8.86
N ASP A 484 -44.07 -29.36 -8.69
CA ASP A 484 -44.69 -30.41 -9.45
C ASP A 484 -46.23 -30.35 -9.37
N GLU A 485 -46.85 -30.91 -10.42
CA GLU A 485 -48.08 -31.73 -10.41
C GLU A 485 -49.32 -31.23 -9.63
N HIS A 486 -50.42 -30.95 -10.35
CA HIS A 486 -51.67 -31.73 -10.27
C HIS A 486 -52.71 -31.27 -11.32
N GLU A 487 -53.19 -32.26 -12.09
CA GLU A 487 -54.53 -32.50 -12.65
C GLU A 487 -55.46 -31.31 -13.00
N ASP A 488 -55.75 -31.14 -14.30
CA ASP A 488 -57.05 -31.50 -14.93
C ASP A 488 -56.95 -31.53 -16.47
#